data_AF-A0A919MDH0-F1
#
_entry.id   AF-A0A919MDH0-F1
#
_cell.length_a   1.000
_cell.length_b   1.000
_cell.length_c   1.000
_cell.angle_alpha   90.00
_cell.angle_beta   90.00
_cell.angle_gamma   90.00
#
_symmetry.space_group_name_H-M   'P 1'
#
loop_
_entity.id
_entity.type
_entity.pdbx_description
1 polymer ?
#
loop_
_entity_poly.entity_id
_entity_poly.type
_entity_poly.pdbx_seq_one_letter_code
_entity_poly.pdbx_strand_id
1 'polypeptide(L)'
;MSTEPRRDRLDQPVEPGRVRLPRFNPETFGQWSENIARYMGTAQFIVWMTLVIAGWFLWNTLTPAHLQFDPYTFTFLTLILSLQASYAAPLILLAQNRQTDRDRLTMEEDRRRAAMQKADTEYLAREIASLRIALGEVATRDFLRSELARLADELDEAAHRREKRARSEWEEERT
;
A
#
# COMPACT_ATOMS: atom_id res chain seq x y z
N MET A 1 19.37 -58.88 48.42
CA MET A 1 19.17 -57.42 48.22
C MET A 1 19.25 -57.18 46.73
N SER A 2 18.11 -57.25 46.05
CA SER A 2 18.02 -57.27 44.59
C SER A 2 18.08 -55.84 44.05
N THR A 3 19.13 -55.51 43.33
CA THR A 3 19.27 -54.24 42.61
C THR A 3 18.50 -54.31 41.29
N GLU A 4 17.34 -53.65 41.20
CA GLU A 4 16.64 -53.45 39.93
C GLU A 4 17.37 -52.41 39.06
N PRO A 5 17.56 -52.67 37.75
CA PRO A 5 18.08 -51.67 36.84
C PRO A 5 16.98 -50.64 36.57
N ARG A 6 17.30 -49.37 36.87
CA ARG A 6 16.48 -48.19 36.59
C ARG A 6 16.13 -48.16 35.09
N ARG A 7 14.89 -48.51 34.75
CA ARG A 7 14.36 -48.42 33.39
C ARG A 7 14.33 -46.95 32.96
N ASP A 8 15.13 -46.62 31.95
CA ASP A 8 15.08 -45.34 31.25
C ASP A 8 13.69 -45.16 30.65
N ARG A 9 12.97 -44.13 31.10
CA ARG A 9 11.60 -43.84 30.64
C ARG A 9 11.71 -43.14 29.29
N LEU A 10 11.39 -43.87 28.23
CA LEU A 10 11.33 -43.44 26.82
C LEU A 10 10.15 -42.49 26.50
N ASP A 11 9.43 -42.01 27.51
CA ASP A 11 8.20 -41.21 27.36
C ASP A 11 8.44 -39.69 27.33
N GLN A 12 9.69 -39.23 27.45
CA GLN A 12 9.98 -37.80 27.34
C GLN A 12 10.43 -37.48 25.91
N PRO A 13 9.68 -36.64 25.17
CA PRO A 13 10.16 -36.16 23.89
C PRO A 13 11.45 -35.37 24.14
N VAL A 14 12.57 -35.90 23.67
CA VAL A 14 13.86 -35.23 23.68
C VAL A 14 13.70 -33.92 22.92
N GLU A 15 13.76 -32.78 23.62
CA GLU A 15 13.72 -31.47 22.98
C GLU A 15 14.92 -31.40 22.01
N PRO A 16 14.70 -31.29 20.69
CA PRO A 16 15.82 -31.14 19.77
C PRO A 16 16.52 -29.84 20.14
N GLY A 17 17.79 -29.95 20.55
CA GLY A 17 18.61 -28.82 20.94
C GLY A 17 18.47 -27.70 19.92
N ARG A 18 17.95 -26.54 20.36
CA ARG A 18 17.80 -25.36 19.52
C ARG A 18 19.17 -24.95 19.02
N VAL A 19 19.50 -25.37 17.80
CA VAL A 19 20.64 -24.86 17.05
C VAL A 19 20.43 -23.36 16.94
N ARG A 20 21.22 -22.58 17.68
CA ARG A 20 21.25 -21.12 17.56
C ARG A 20 21.96 -20.77 16.25
N LEU A 21 21.22 -20.85 15.14
CA LEU A 21 21.68 -20.25 13.90
C LEU A 21 21.86 -18.74 14.14
N PRO A 22 22.96 -18.13 13.66
CA PRO A 22 23.11 -16.68 13.70
C PRO A 22 21.93 -16.05 12.95
N ARG A 23 21.16 -15.22 13.66
CA ARG A 23 20.05 -14.47 13.06
C ARG A 23 20.66 -13.44 12.11
N PHE A 24 20.65 -13.73 10.82
CA PHE A 24 20.91 -12.72 9.80
C PHE A 24 19.84 -11.63 9.92
N ASN A 25 20.23 -10.38 10.17
CA ASN A 25 19.30 -9.27 10.29
C ASN A 25 18.64 -8.98 8.93
N PRO A 26 17.33 -9.26 8.78
CA PRO A 26 16.63 -9.10 7.52
C PRO A 26 16.48 -7.62 7.12
N GLU A 27 16.61 -6.67 8.06
CA GLU A 27 16.59 -5.24 7.78
C GLU A 27 17.84 -4.77 7.02
N THR A 28 19.04 -5.17 7.49
CA THR A 28 20.31 -4.79 6.85
C THR A 28 20.46 -5.36 5.45
N PHE A 29 20.00 -6.59 5.23
CA PHE A 29 19.99 -7.21 3.89
C PHE A 29 18.95 -6.56 2.97
N GLY A 30 17.82 -6.13 3.53
CA GLY A 30 16.78 -5.42 2.80
C GLY A 30 17.26 -4.09 2.22
N GLN A 31 17.95 -3.29 3.03
CA GLN A 31 18.47 -1.99 2.60
C GLN A 31 19.59 -2.11 1.56
N TRP A 32 20.46 -3.12 1.71
CA TRP A 32 21.50 -3.43 0.73
C TRP A 32 20.92 -3.92 -0.60
N SER A 33 19.91 -4.79 -0.53
CA SER A 33 19.18 -5.27 -1.71
C SER A 33 18.47 -4.14 -2.45
N GLU A 34 17.93 -3.15 -1.74
CA GLU A 34 17.24 -2.02 -2.36
C GLU A 34 18.22 -1.08 -3.09
N ASN A 35 19.42 -0.86 -2.55
CA ASN A 35 20.48 -0.14 -3.25
C ASN A 35 20.94 -0.89 -4.51
N ILE A 36 21.10 -2.21 -4.43
CA ILE A 36 21.48 -3.04 -5.58
C ILE A 36 20.39 -3.04 -6.65
N ALA A 37 19.12 -3.15 -6.25
CA ALA A 37 17.98 -3.11 -7.17
C ALA A 37 17.91 -1.76 -7.92
N ARG A 38 18.09 -0.65 -7.21
CA ARG A 38 18.18 0.68 -7.84
C ARG A 38 19.36 0.79 -8.80
N TYR A 39 20.51 0.23 -8.43
CA TYR A 39 21.72 0.27 -9.26
C TYR A 39 21.58 -0.59 -10.53
N MET A 40 21.08 -1.82 -10.41
CA MET A 40 20.87 -2.73 -11.55
C MET A 40 19.74 -2.28 -12.48
N GLY A 41 18.72 -1.58 -11.98
CA GLY A 41 17.61 -1.07 -12.79
C GLY A 41 17.94 0.19 -13.61
N THR A 42 19.12 0.78 -13.41
CA THR A 42 19.50 2.04 -14.06
C THR A 42 20.38 1.77 -15.30
N ALA A 43 20.18 2.53 -16.39
CA ALA A 43 20.98 2.43 -17.62
C ALA A 43 22.50 2.62 -17.40
N GLN A 44 22.88 3.25 -16.29
CA GLN A 44 24.27 3.44 -15.87
C GLN A 44 25.03 2.12 -15.64
N PHE A 45 24.38 1.06 -15.15
CA PHE A 45 25.02 -0.24 -14.95
C PHE A 45 25.51 -0.83 -16.28
N ILE A 46 24.66 -0.77 -17.32
CA ILE A 46 24.97 -1.29 -18.66
C ILE A 46 26.15 -0.51 -19.25
N VAL A 47 26.11 0.82 -19.16
CA VAL A 47 27.22 1.68 -19.65
C VAL A 47 28.53 1.34 -18.95
N TRP A 48 28.53 1.22 -17.62
CA TRP A 48 29.74 0.86 -16.87
C TRP A 48 30.28 -0.52 -17.25
N MET A 49 29.41 -1.53 -17.35
CA MET A 49 29.81 -2.87 -17.77
C MET A 49 30.41 -2.88 -19.19
N THR A 50 29.82 -2.14 -20.13
CA THR A 50 30.36 -1.99 -21.47
C THR A 50 31.74 -1.34 -21.45
N LEU A 51 31.95 -0.29 -20.64
CA LEU A 51 33.26 0.36 -20.51
C LEU A 51 34.33 -0.57 -19.93
N VAL A 52 33.98 -1.40 -18.93
CA VAL A 52 34.92 -2.38 -18.35
C VAL A 52 35.31 -3.43 -19.39
N ILE A 53 34.34 -3.99 -20.11
CA ILE A 53 34.60 -4.98 -21.17
C ILE A 53 35.42 -4.36 -22.31
N ALA A 54 35.06 -3.16 -22.77
CA ALA A 54 35.77 -2.45 -23.81
C ALA A 54 37.21 -2.09 -23.38
N GLY A 55 37.40 -1.65 -22.13
CA GLY A 55 38.70 -1.36 -21.55
C GLY A 55 39.59 -2.62 -21.46
N TRP A 56 39.03 -3.75 -21.03
CA TRP A 56 39.74 -5.04 -21.00
C TRP A 56 40.15 -5.50 -22.39
N PHE A 57 39.23 -5.38 -23.35
CA PHE A 57 39.49 -5.70 -24.75
C PHE A 57 40.60 -4.80 -25.32
N LEU A 58 40.51 -3.48 -25.11
CA LEU A 58 41.47 -2.51 -25.61
C LEU A 58 42.85 -2.71 -24.98
N TRP A 59 42.92 -2.98 -23.67
CA TRP A 59 44.16 -3.32 -22.97
C TRP A 59 44.82 -4.55 -23.59
N ASN A 60 44.10 -5.66 -23.74
CA ASN A 60 44.69 -6.89 -24.28
C ASN A 60 45.03 -6.79 -25.78
N THR A 61 44.35 -5.92 -26.54
CA THR A 61 44.60 -5.74 -27.99
C THR A 61 45.78 -4.79 -28.26
N LEU A 62 45.89 -3.69 -27.51
CA LEU A 62 46.93 -2.67 -27.72
C LEU A 62 48.25 -2.99 -27.01
N THR A 63 48.24 -3.89 -26.03
CA THR A 63 49.43 -4.23 -25.26
C THR A 63 50.32 -5.22 -26.03
N PRO A 64 51.66 -5.03 -26.04
CA PRO A 64 52.57 -5.94 -26.73
C PRO A 64 52.52 -7.36 -26.13
N ALA A 65 52.82 -8.38 -26.94
CA ALA A 65 52.64 -9.81 -26.62
C ALA A 65 53.25 -10.30 -25.29
N HIS A 66 54.22 -9.58 -24.72
CA HIS A 66 54.86 -9.92 -23.44
C HIS A 66 54.07 -9.43 -22.20
N LEU A 67 53.12 -8.51 -22.37
CA LEU A 67 52.26 -7.95 -21.31
C LEU A 67 50.77 -8.27 -21.53
N GLN A 68 50.44 -9.08 -22.55
CA GLN A 68 49.09 -9.55 -22.80
C GLN A 68 48.67 -10.51 -21.69
N PHE A 69 47.76 -10.05 -20.83
CA PHE A 69 47.27 -10.81 -19.69
C PHE A 69 46.27 -11.90 -20.13
N ASP A 70 45.55 -11.67 -21.24
CA ASP A 70 44.53 -12.55 -21.80
C ASP A 70 44.65 -12.60 -23.35
N PRO A 71 45.40 -13.57 -23.91
CA PRO A 71 45.63 -13.74 -25.34
C PRO A 71 44.33 -13.99 -26.15
N TYR A 72 44.43 -13.98 -27.49
CA TYR A 72 43.36 -13.92 -28.53
C TYR A 72 42.02 -14.67 -28.32
N THR A 73 41.92 -15.59 -27.36
CA THR A 73 40.68 -16.29 -26.97
C THR A 73 39.92 -15.62 -25.82
N PHE A 74 40.49 -14.62 -25.14
CA PHE A 74 39.90 -13.94 -23.98
C PHE A 74 39.32 -14.92 -22.94
N THR A 75 40.10 -15.96 -22.61
CA THR A 75 39.65 -17.06 -21.76
C THR A 75 39.34 -16.58 -20.35
N PHE A 76 40.15 -15.67 -19.80
CA PHE A 76 39.91 -15.12 -18.47
C PHE A 76 38.64 -14.28 -18.42
N LEU A 77 38.43 -13.40 -19.41
CA LEU A 77 37.20 -12.61 -19.50
C LEU A 77 35.97 -13.52 -19.56
N THR A 78 36.03 -14.58 -20.36
CA THR A 78 34.93 -15.54 -20.50
C THR A 78 34.67 -16.31 -19.19
N LEU A 79 35.72 -16.74 -18.50
CA LEU A 79 35.61 -17.39 -17.19
C LEU A 79 34.96 -16.46 -16.15
N ILE A 80 35.38 -15.20 -16.09
CA ILE A 80 34.81 -14.22 -15.17
C ILE A 80 33.33 -13.94 -15.50
N LEU A 81 32.98 -13.77 -16.77
CA LEU A 81 31.60 -13.51 -17.19
C LEU A 81 30.67 -14.70 -16.91
N SER A 82 31.15 -15.93 -17.14
CA SER A 82 30.39 -17.15 -16.81
C SER A 82 30.18 -17.31 -15.30
N LEU A 83 31.20 -17.02 -14.49
CA LEU A 83 31.07 -17.00 -13.03
C LEU A 83 30.10 -15.92 -12.56
N GLN A 84 30.18 -14.71 -13.15
CA GLN A 84 29.27 -13.61 -12.85
C GLN A 84 27.81 -14.02 -13.08
N ALA A 85 27.52 -14.62 -14.23
CA ALA A 85 26.17 -15.10 -14.55
C ALA A 85 25.70 -16.18 -13.57
N SER A 86 26.58 -17.12 -13.19
CA SER A 86 26.27 -18.20 -12.25
C SER A 86 25.92 -17.68 -10.86
N TYR A 87 26.63 -16.66 -10.35
CA TYR A 87 26.35 -16.06 -9.04
C TYR A 87 25.19 -15.05 -9.08
N ALA A 88 24.90 -14.45 -10.24
CA ALA A 88 23.75 -13.56 -10.40
C ALA A 88 22.42 -14.30 -10.22
N ALA A 89 22.29 -15.52 -10.75
CA ALA A 89 21.05 -16.30 -10.66
C ALA A 89 20.49 -16.48 -9.22
N PRO A 90 21.28 -16.96 -8.22
CA PRO A 90 20.79 -17.08 -6.85
C PRO A 90 20.52 -15.73 -6.19
N LEU A 91 21.31 -14.69 -6.47
CA LEU A 91 21.05 -13.34 -5.95
C LEU A 91 19.73 -12.78 -6.47
N ILE A 92 19.46 -12.96 -7.77
CA ILE A 92 18.20 -12.56 -8.40
C ILE A 92 17.05 -13.32 -7.76
N LEU A 93 17.19 -14.62 -7.50
CA LEU A 93 16.16 -15.43 -6.85
C LEU A 93 15.86 -14.94 -5.42
N LEU A 94 16.89 -14.57 -4.64
CA LEU A 94 16.70 -13.96 -3.32
C LEU A 94 15.98 -12.61 -3.40
N ALA A 95 16.35 -11.76 -4.37
CA ALA A 95 15.69 -10.48 -4.60
C ALA A 95 14.22 -10.67 -5.02
N GLN A 96 13.94 -11.66 -5.88
CA GLN A 96 12.59 -12.02 -6.32
C GLN A 96 11.72 -12.57 -5.18
N ASN A 97 12.26 -13.43 -4.31
CA ASN A 97 11.53 -13.92 -3.14
C ASN A 97 11.11 -12.77 -2.23
N ARG A 98 12.01 -11.83 -1.96
CA ARG A 98 11.70 -10.63 -1.17
C ARG A 98 10.71 -9.69 -1.84
N GLN A 99 10.75 -9.58 -3.17
CA GLN A 99 9.76 -8.80 -3.90
C GLN A 99 8.38 -9.46 -3.78
N THR A 100 8.31 -10.78 -3.98
CA THR A 100 7.08 -11.57 -3.87
C THR A 100 6.46 -11.47 -2.48
N ASP A 101 7.26 -11.49 -1.42
CA ASP A 101 6.75 -11.34 -0.05
C ASP A 101 6.17 -9.95 0.21
N ARG A 102 6.82 -8.89 -0.29
CA ARG A 102 6.27 -7.53 -0.24
C ARG A 102 4.99 -7.41 -1.05
N ASP A 103 4.95 -7.96 -2.25
CA ASP A 103 3.79 -7.92 -3.12
C ASP A 103 2.60 -8.65 -2.48
N ARG A 104 2.84 -9.78 -1.79
CA ARG A 104 1.80 -10.48 -1.01
C ARG A 104 1.22 -9.61 0.09
N LEU A 105 2.06 -8.94 0.89
CA LEU A 105 1.61 -8.05 1.97
C LEU A 105 0.77 -6.89 1.42
N THR A 106 1.23 -6.24 0.34
CA THR A 106 0.49 -5.17 -0.33
C THR A 106 -0.88 -5.67 -0.80
N MET A 107 -0.94 -6.85 -1.41
CA MET A 107 -2.20 -7.45 -1.89
C MET A 107 -3.17 -7.80 -0.75
N GLU A 108 -2.67 -8.25 0.39
CA GLU A 108 -3.50 -8.51 1.58
C GLU A 108 -4.06 -7.21 2.17
N GLU A 109 -3.23 -6.17 2.24
CA GLU A 109 -3.65 -4.86 2.72
C GLU A 109 -4.70 -4.22 1.79
N ASP A 110 -4.49 -4.28 0.48
CA ASP A 110 -5.45 -3.79 -0.51
C ASP A 110 -6.78 -4.53 -0.43
N ARG A 111 -6.77 -5.86 -0.22
CA ARG A 111 -8.00 -6.64 0.01
C ARG A 111 -8.73 -6.19 1.28
N ARG A 112 -8.01 -5.93 2.37
CA ARG A 112 -8.62 -5.42 3.62
C ARG A 112 -9.23 -4.04 3.40
N ARG A 113 -8.51 -3.13 2.73
CA ARG A 113 -8.99 -1.79 2.40
C ARG A 113 -10.24 -1.85 1.53
N ALA A 114 -10.25 -2.68 0.49
CA ALA A 114 -11.42 -2.87 -0.37
C ALA A 114 -12.63 -3.42 0.39
N ALA A 115 -12.42 -4.36 1.32
CA ALA A 115 -13.49 -4.89 2.16
C ALA A 115 -14.07 -3.82 3.10
N MET A 116 -13.22 -3.00 3.73
CA MET A 116 -13.66 -1.88 4.57
C MET A 116 -14.41 -0.83 3.75
N GLN A 117 -13.88 -0.45 2.58
CA GLN A 117 -14.52 0.54 1.71
C GLN A 117 -15.89 0.07 1.21
N LYS A 118 -16.03 -1.23 0.93
CA LYS A 118 -17.33 -1.84 0.61
C LYS A 118 -18.30 -1.70 1.78
N ALA A 119 -17.87 -2.04 3.00
CA ALA A 119 -18.70 -1.93 4.20
C ALA A 119 -19.13 -0.49 4.49
N ASP A 120 -18.22 0.49 4.36
CA ASP A 120 -18.52 1.91 4.53
C ASP A 120 -19.54 2.39 3.49
N THR A 121 -19.40 1.95 2.25
CA THR A 121 -20.34 2.30 1.18
C THR A 121 -21.72 1.69 1.45
N GLU A 122 -21.80 0.44 1.90
CA GLU A 122 -23.06 -0.19 2.29
C GLU A 122 -23.70 0.50 3.50
N TYR A 123 -22.88 0.93 4.48
CA TYR A 123 -23.35 1.68 5.64
C TYR A 123 -23.93 3.04 5.23
N LEU A 124 -23.18 3.82 4.45
CA LEU A 124 -23.64 5.12 3.94
C LEU A 124 -24.89 4.97 3.07
N ALA A 125 -24.98 3.94 2.23
CA ALA A 125 -26.17 3.68 1.42
C ALA A 125 -27.41 3.40 2.30
N ARG A 126 -27.24 2.64 3.39
CA ARG A 126 -28.33 2.39 4.36
C ARG A 126 -28.73 3.65 5.11
N GLU A 127 -27.77 4.47 5.54
CA GLU A 127 -28.05 5.73 6.22
C GLU A 127 -28.72 6.76 5.30
N ILE A 128 -28.32 6.83 4.03
CA ILE A 128 -29.00 7.67 3.04
C ILE A 128 -30.42 7.16 2.80
N ALA A 129 -30.63 5.84 2.75
CA ALA A 129 -31.96 5.26 2.58
C ALA A 129 -32.87 5.54 3.80
N SER A 130 -32.36 5.39 5.03
CA SER A 130 -33.09 5.71 6.26
C SER A 130 -33.42 7.20 6.34
N LEU A 131 -32.45 8.07 6.03
CA LEU A 131 -32.65 9.52 5.98
C LEU A 131 -33.69 9.91 4.93
N ARG A 132 -33.67 9.26 3.74
CA ARG A 132 -34.67 9.50 2.69
C ARG A 132 -36.09 9.12 3.14
N ILE A 133 -36.24 8.02 3.87
CA ILE A 133 -37.55 7.60 4.41
C ILE A 133 -38.03 8.62 5.46
N ALA A 134 -37.17 8.96 6.43
CA ALA A 134 -37.49 9.93 7.47
C ALA A 134 -37.86 11.31 6.89
N LEU A 135 -37.12 11.79 5.89
CA LEU A 135 -37.44 13.03 5.18
C LEU A 135 -38.72 12.90 4.33
N GLY A 136 -38.96 11.75 3.71
CA GLY A 136 -40.19 11.48 2.96
C GLY A 136 -41.45 11.52 3.83
N GLU A 137 -41.35 11.10 5.09
CA GLU A 137 -42.45 11.15 6.06
C GLU A 137 -42.69 12.57 6.59
N VAL A 138 -41.64 13.35 6.89
CA VAL A 138 -41.75 14.71 7.47
C VAL A 138 -42.01 15.81 6.43
N ALA A 139 -41.56 15.62 5.19
CA ALA A 139 -41.73 16.58 4.09
C ALA A 139 -42.74 16.09 3.06
N THR A 140 -43.90 15.59 3.49
CA THR A 140 -44.98 15.30 2.55
C THR A 140 -45.39 16.60 1.86
N ARG A 141 -45.58 16.57 0.54
CA ARG A 141 -45.97 17.75 -0.26
C ARG A 141 -47.16 18.49 0.35
N ASP A 142 -48.10 17.75 0.92
CA ASP A 142 -49.30 18.31 1.53
C ASP A 142 -49.02 18.98 2.88
N PHE A 143 -48.08 18.49 3.69
CA PHE A 143 -47.62 19.14 4.92
C PHE A 143 -46.85 20.44 4.62
N LEU A 144 -45.91 20.38 3.68
CA LEU A 144 -45.21 21.58 3.18
C LEU A 144 -46.21 22.60 2.61
N ARG A 145 -47.22 22.13 1.89
CA ARG A 145 -48.27 22.99 1.34
C ARG A 145 -49.15 23.59 2.45
N SER A 146 -49.53 22.82 3.46
CA SER A 146 -50.34 23.31 4.57
C SER A 146 -49.57 24.33 5.41
N GLU A 147 -48.29 24.10 5.67
CA GLU A 147 -47.48 25.03 6.47
C GLU A 147 -47.16 26.30 5.69
N LEU A 148 -46.87 26.20 4.39
CA LEU A 148 -46.73 27.37 3.51
C LEU A 148 -48.04 28.15 3.39
N ALA A 149 -49.19 27.46 3.27
CA ALA A 149 -50.49 28.11 3.23
C ALA A 149 -50.81 28.81 4.55
N ARG A 150 -50.53 28.16 5.68
CA ARG A 150 -50.72 28.73 7.03
C ARG A 150 -49.87 29.97 7.25
N LEU A 151 -48.58 29.92 6.87
CA LEU A 151 -47.69 31.08 6.95
C LEU A 151 -48.15 32.22 6.03
N ALA A 152 -48.67 31.91 4.84
CA ALA A 152 -49.23 32.90 3.93
C ALA A 152 -50.47 33.59 4.53
N ASP A 153 -51.37 32.81 5.13
CA ASP A 153 -52.58 33.30 5.78
C ASP A 153 -52.25 34.20 7.00
N GLU A 154 -51.27 33.78 7.81
CA GLU A 154 -50.81 34.54 8.97
C GLU A 154 -50.18 35.89 8.57
N LEU A 155 -49.44 35.92 7.45
CA LEU A 155 -48.89 37.15 6.88
C LEU A 155 -49.99 38.08 6.34
N ASP A 156 -51.01 37.54 5.67
CA ASP A 156 -52.10 38.33 5.10
C ASP A 156 -53.00 38.93 6.20
N GLU A 157 -53.30 38.14 7.24
CA GLU A 157 -53.95 38.63 8.45
C GLU A 157 -53.12 39.71 9.16
N ALA A 158 -51.80 39.54 9.25
CA ALA A 158 -50.93 40.55 9.84
C ALA A 158 -50.94 41.85 9.02
N ALA A 159 -51.00 41.76 7.69
CA ALA A 159 -51.14 42.91 6.80
C ALA A 159 -52.48 43.62 7.01
N HIS A 160 -53.59 42.88 7.05
CA HIS A 160 -54.92 43.43 7.30
C HIS A 160 -55.03 44.10 8.67
N ARG A 161 -54.44 43.51 9.71
CA ARG A 161 -54.38 44.11 11.05
C ARG A 161 -53.61 45.44 11.04
N ARG A 162 -52.52 45.54 10.29
CA ARG A 162 -51.76 46.79 10.12
C ARG A 162 -52.58 47.85 9.40
N GLU A 163 -53.29 47.48 8.34
CA GLU A 163 -54.15 48.42 7.59
C GLU A 163 -55.32 48.92 8.44
N LYS A 164 -55.95 48.04 9.23
CA LYS A 164 -57.04 48.42 10.14
C LYS A 164 -56.60 49.39 11.23
N ARG A 165 -55.41 49.16 11.81
CA ARG A 165 -54.80 50.06 12.80
C ARG A 165 -54.48 51.43 12.20
N ALA A 166 -53.89 51.45 11.00
CA ALA A 166 -53.67 52.69 10.28
C ALA A 166 -55.01 53.42 10.08
N ARG A 167 -56.05 52.73 9.58
CA ARG A 167 -57.37 53.34 9.35
C ARG A 167 -58.01 53.92 10.62
N SER A 168 -57.91 53.24 11.76
CA SER A 168 -58.40 53.77 13.04
C SER A 168 -57.60 54.99 13.51
N GLU A 169 -56.29 55.02 13.29
CA GLU A 169 -55.44 56.19 13.58
C GLU A 169 -55.84 57.39 12.69
N TRP A 170 -56.12 57.16 11.40
CA TRP A 170 -56.62 58.21 10.49
C TRP A 170 -58.03 58.72 10.84
N GLU A 171 -58.87 57.89 11.46
CA GLU A 171 -60.22 58.28 11.91
C GLU A 171 -60.18 59.06 13.23
N GLU A 172 -59.31 58.67 14.18
CA GLU A 172 -59.07 59.43 15.41
C GLU A 172 -58.41 60.80 15.15
N GLU A 173 -57.52 60.93 14.17
CA GLU A 173 -56.93 62.22 13.80
C GLU A 173 -57.91 63.20 13.12
N ARG A 174 -59.08 62.73 12.66
CA ARG A 174 -60.09 63.56 11.97
C ARG A 174 -61.24 64.04 12.86
N THR A 175 -61.35 63.56 14.09
CA THR A 175 -62.33 64.01 15.09
C THR A 175 -61.72 65.00 16.08
#